data_AF-A0A816HDL0-F1
#
_entry.id   AF-A0A816HDL0-F1
#
_cell.length_a   1.000
_cell.length_b   1.000
_cell.length_c   1.000
_cell.angle_alpha   90.00
_cell.angle_beta   90.00
_cell.angle_gamma   90.00
#
_symmetry.space_group_name_H-M   'P 1'
#
loop_
_entity.id
_entity.type
_entity.pdbx_description
1 polymer ?
#
loop_
_entity_poly.entity_id
_entity_poly.type
_entity_poly.pdbx_seq_one_letter_code
_entity_poly.pdbx_strand_id
1 'polypeptide(L)'
;MNLYKRHELLDFYLTLEHVHQETSLNVLSTADILREKLAFATGGTHQNSPILTFPDNPQIELTQEKYKKLVSYLTQVPSEHERQLGFVLIIDRRSDRWMAVKAVLSYIE
;
A
#
# COMPACT_ATOMS: atom_id res chain seq x y z
N MET A 1 11.24 23.41 -8.95
CA MET A 1 11.15 22.08 -8.28
C MET A 1 11.49 22.30 -6.82
N ASN A 2 10.50 22.24 -5.93
CA ASN A 2 10.57 22.78 -4.57
C ASN A 2 11.31 21.80 -3.63
N LEU A 3 12.36 22.28 -2.96
CA LEU A 3 13.25 21.50 -2.09
C LEU A 3 12.49 20.80 -0.94
N TYR A 4 11.34 21.33 -0.54
CA TYR A 4 10.49 20.76 0.52
C TYR A 4 9.93 19.37 0.17
N LYS A 5 9.53 19.11 -1.08
CA LYS A 5 9.00 17.79 -1.47
C LYS A 5 10.05 16.68 -1.47
N ARG A 6 11.33 17.06 -1.56
CA ARG A 6 12.43 16.08 -1.62
C ARG A 6 12.75 15.49 -0.25
N HIS A 7 12.48 16.24 0.83
CA HIS A 7 12.71 15.78 2.20
C HIS A 7 11.65 14.76 2.63
N GLU A 8 10.37 15.03 2.35
CA GLU A 8 9.26 14.10 2.62
C GLU A 8 9.45 12.76 1.89
N LEU A 9 9.88 12.81 0.63
CA LEU A 9 10.21 11.60 -0.12
C LEU A 9 11.41 10.86 0.47
N LEU A 10 12.46 11.57 0.90
CA LEU A 10 13.62 10.95 1.51
C LEU A 10 13.27 10.31 2.86
N ASP A 11 12.43 10.95 3.66
CA ASP A 11 11.93 10.44 4.93
C ASP A 11 11.02 9.21 4.72
N PHE A 12 10.20 9.21 3.66
CA PHE A 12 9.45 8.03 3.23
C PHE A 12 10.37 6.89 2.79
N TYR A 13 11.39 7.16 1.96
CA TYR A 13 12.38 6.16 1.54
C TYR A 13 13.17 5.60 2.72
N LEU A 14 13.62 6.44 3.65
CA LEU A 14 14.33 6.03 4.85
C LEU A 14 13.44 5.23 5.81
N THR A 15 12.14 5.54 5.86
CA THR A 15 11.14 4.78 6.61
C THR A 15 10.92 3.40 5.97
N LEU A 16 10.86 3.32 4.63
CA LEU A 16 10.80 2.05 3.92
C LEU A 16 12.08 1.22 4.10
N GLU A 17 13.26 1.85 4.09
CA GLU A 17 14.54 1.17 4.38
C GLU A 17 14.63 0.68 5.84
N HIS A 18 14.07 1.43 6.80
CA HIS A 18 13.97 0.97 8.19
C HIS A 18 12.94 -0.17 8.36
N VAL A 19 11.82 -0.14 7.63
CA VAL A 19 10.87 -1.27 7.56
C VAL A 19 11.53 -2.50 6.92
N HIS A 20 12.49 -2.32 6.01
CA HIS A 20 13.27 -3.42 5.42
C HIS A 20 14.15 -4.18 6.44
N GLN A 21 14.34 -3.67 7.67
CA GLN A 21 15.04 -4.40 8.74
C GLN A 21 14.12 -5.30 9.59
N GLU A 22 12.80 -5.28 9.41
CA GLU A 22 11.90 -6.30 9.97
C GLU A 22 11.60 -7.36 8.90
N THR A 23 12.17 -8.56 9.10
CA THR A 23 11.85 -9.85 8.45
C THR A 23 10.93 -9.77 7.23
N SER A 24 11.46 -10.06 6.04
CA SER A 24 10.68 -10.27 4.81
C SER A 24 9.34 -10.94 5.12
N LEU A 25 8.25 -10.18 4.99
CA LEU A 25 6.91 -10.71 5.28
C LEU A 25 6.68 -11.89 4.35
N ASN A 26 6.56 -13.08 4.92
CA ASN A 26 6.34 -14.27 4.14
C ASN A 26 4.85 -14.42 3.82
N VAL A 27 4.53 -15.16 2.75
CA VAL A 27 3.14 -15.38 2.36
C VAL A 27 2.35 -16.08 3.46
N LEU A 28 2.98 -16.91 4.30
CA LEU A 28 2.31 -17.66 5.36
C LEU A 28 1.81 -16.73 6.49
N SER A 29 2.58 -15.71 6.86
CA SER A 29 2.21 -14.73 7.87
C SER A 29 1.20 -13.68 7.36
N THR A 30 1.02 -13.61 6.04
CA THR A 30 0.16 -12.62 5.37
C THR A 30 -1.03 -13.27 4.63
N ALA A 31 -1.11 -14.60 4.58
CA ALA A 31 -2.11 -15.30 3.77
C ALA A 31 -3.55 -15.00 4.23
N ASP A 32 -3.79 -15.01 5.54
CA ASP A 32 -5.14 -14.81 6.08
C ASP A 32 -5.70 -13.43 5.74
N ILE A 33 -4.86 -12.41 5.86
CA ILE A 33 -5.25 -11.04 5.52
C ILE A 33 -5.38 -10.82 4.01
N LEU A 34 -4.55 -11.47 3.18
CA LEU A 34 -4.70 -11.41 1.72
C LEU A 34 -6.02 -12.05 1.26
N ARG A 35 -6.49 -13.11 1.95
CA ARG A 35 -7.77 -13.77 1.65
C ARG A 35 -8.99 -12.88 1.90
N GLU A 36 -8.88 -11.90 2.79
CA GLU A 36 -9.95 -10.92 3.05
C GLU A 36 -10.14 -9.93 1.88
N LYS A 37 -9.18 -9.87 0.94
CA LYS A 37 -9.22 -9.01 -0.26
C LYS A 37 -9.45 -7.54 0.06
N LEU A 38 -8.94 -7.06 1.20
CA LEU A 38 -8.99 -5.65 1.58
C LEU A 38 -8.06 -4.77 0.72
N ALA A 39 -7.01 -5.36 0.15
CA ALA A 39 -6.16 -4.78 -0.87
C ALA A 39 -5.57 -5.89 -1.75
N PHE A 40 -5.30 -5.60 -3.03
CA PHE A 40 -4.63 -6.54 -3.93
C PHE A 40 -3.89 -5.82 -5.06
N ALA A 41 -2.81 -6.45 -5.55
CA ALA A 41 -2.18 -6.08 -6.80
C ALA A 41 -2.98 -6.68 -7.96
N THR A 42 -3.36 -5.86 -8.94
CA THR A 42 -4.19 -6.32 -10.08
C THR A 42 -3.38 -7.05 -11.16
N GLY A 43 -2.05 -6.98 -11.09
CA GLY A 43 -1.13 -7.41 -12.15
C GLY A 43 -1.03 -6.43 -13.32
N GLY A 44 -1.86 -5.37 -13.34
CA GLY A 44 -1.77 -4.29 -14.32
C GLY A 44 -0.83 -3.18 -13.88
N THR A 45 -0.38 -2.39 -14.85
CA THR A 45 0.45 -1.20 -14.62
C THR A 45 -0.15 0.01 -15.34
N HIS A 46 0.14 1.21 -14.84
CA HIS A 46 -0.08 2.47 -15.55
C HIS A 46 1.26 3.17 -15.69
N GLN A 47 1.74 3.34 -16.93
CA GLN A 47 3.07 3.90 -17.21
C GLN A 47 4.19 3.17 -16.43
N ASN A 48 4.11 1.83 -16.36
CA ASN A 48 5.01 0.95 -15.62
C ASN A 48 4.91 1.03 -14.08
N SER A 49 4.07 1.89 -13.51
CA SER A 49 3.77 1.88 -12.07
C SER A 49 2.76 0.78 -11.75
N PRO A 50 3.03 -0.15 -10.82
CA PRO A 50 2.09 -1.17 -10.40
C PRO A 50 0.80 -0.59 -9.81
N ILE A 51 -0.32 -1.28 -10.06
CA ILE A 51 -1.63 -0.86 -9.56
C ILE A 51 -2.01 -1.68 -8.31
N LEU A 52 -2.22 -0.99 -7.19
CA LEU A 52 -2.81 -1.56 -5.98
C LEU A 52 -4.25 -1.09 -5.85
N THR A 53 -5.17 -2.04 -5.64
CA THR A 53 -6.60 -1.76 -5.50
C THR A 53 -7.07 -2.08 -4.09
N PHE A 54 -7.73 -1.12 -3.47
CA PHE A 54 -8.50 -1.24 -2.24
C PHE A 54 -9.97 -1.26 -2.63
N PRO A 55 -10.61 -2.44 -2.74
CA PRO A 55 -12.00 -2.53 -3.19
C PRO A 55 -12.97 -2.08 -2.09
N ASP A 56 -14.22 -1.85 -2.49
CA ASP A 56 -15.30 -1.62 -1.54
C ASP A 56 -15.62 -2.92 -0.81
N ASN A 57 -15.53 -2.90 0.52
CA ASN A 57 -15.76 -4.07 1.37
C ASN A 57 -16.45 -3.65 2.68
N PRO A 58 -17.77 -3.36 2.64
CA PRO A 58 -18.49 -2.78 3.77
C PRO A 58 -18.61 -3.71 4.98
N GLN A 59 -18.28 -5.00 4.83
CA GLN A 59 -18.38 -6.00 5.90
C GLN A 59 -17.09 -6.15 6.71
N ILE A 60 -15.95 -5.69 6.18
CA ILE A 60 -14.64 -5.91 6.79
C ILE A 60 -13.92 -4.57 6.94
N GLU A 61 -13.66 -4.19 8.19
CA GLU A 61 -12.92 -2.98 8.51
C GLU A 61 -11.41 -3.16 8.22
N LEU A 62 -10.82 -2.16 7.57
CA LEU A 62 -9.38 -2.10 7.33
C LEU A 62 -8.69 -1.40 8.51
N THR A 63 -8.17 -2.20 9.44
CA THR A 63 -7.40 -1.69 10.58
C THR A 63 -6.00 -1.25 10.17
N GLN A 64 -5.35 -0.40 10.99
CA GLN A 64 -3.97 0.06 10.73
C GLN A 64 -2.96 -1.11 10.62
N GLU A 65 -3.08 -2.13 11.48
CA GLU A 65 -2.21 -3.30 11.44
C GLU A 65 -2.38 -4.07 10.13
N LYS A 66 -3.65 -4.25 9.72
CA LYS A 66 -3.99 -4.91 8.46
C LYS A 66 -3.44 -4.13 7.26
N TYR A 67 -3.62 -2.82 7.26
CA TYR A 67 -3.07 -1.94 6.25
C TYR A 67 -1.56 -2.08 6.12
N LYS A 68 -0.82 -1.95 7.23
CA LYS A 68 0.65 -2.05 7.23
C LYS A 68 1.12 -3.37 6.65
N LYS A 69 0.56 -4.50 7.10
CA LYS A 69 0.91 -5.83 6.58
C LYS A 69 0.61 -5.98 5.09
N LEU A 70 -0.58 -5.55 4.65
CA LEU A 70 -0.96 -5.63 3.23
C LEU A 70 -0.06 -4.79 2.35
N VAL A 71 0.14 -3.52 2.70
CA VAL A 71 0.96 -2.62 1.88
C VAL A 71 2.39 -3.09 1.87
N SER A 72 3.00 -3.40 3.02
CA SER A 72 4.37 -3.91 3.07
C SER A 72 4.57 -5.18 2.24
N TYR A 73 3.62 -6.12 2.26
CA TYR A 73 3.71 -7.32 1.44
C TYR A 73 3.50 -7.02 -0.05
N LEU A 74 2.42 -6.31 -0.40
CA LEU A 74 2.05 -6.06 -1.80
C LEU A 74 3.06 -5.17 -2.52
N THR A 75 3.73 -4.24 -1.83
CA THR A 75 4.78 -3.41 -2.44
C THR A 75 6.08 -4.17 -2.67
N GLN A 76 6.32 -5.28 -1.96
CA GLN A 76 7.47 -6.16 -2.19
C GLN A 76 7.31 -7.08 -3.41
N VAL A 77 6.07 -7.30 -3.89
CA VAL A 77 5.79 -8.20 -5.02
C VAL A 77 6.37 -7.70 -6.36
N PRO A 78 6.20 -6.42 -6.74
CA PRO A 78 6.86 -5.88 -7.94
C PRO A 78 8.39 -5.87 -7.81
N SER A 79 9.07 -5.78 -8.95
CA SER A 79 10.53 -5.63 -8.99
C SER A 79 10.97 -4.31 -8.35
N GLU A 80 12.24 -4.23 -7.95
CA GLU A 80 12.83 -3.00 -7.41
C GLU A 80 12.69 -1.81 -8.38
N HIS A 81 12.85 -2.05 -9.68
CA HIS A 81 12.68 -1.00 -10.69
C HIS A 81 11.24 -0.48 -10.73
N GLU A 82 10.25 -1.38 -10.70
CA GLU A 82 8.83 -0.99 -10.67
C GLU A 82 8.45 -0.26 -9.37
N ARG A 83 9.01 -0.67 -8.22
CA ARG A 83 8.83 0.04 -6.94
C ARG A 83 9.31 1.49 -7.00
N GLN A 84 10.46 1.73 -7.63
CA GLN A 84 11.04 3.08 -7.78
C GLN A 84 10.19 4.01 -8.65
N LEU A 85 9.39 3.45 -9.57
CA LEU A 85 8.41 4.19 -10.36
C LEU A 85 7.14 4.56 -9.56
N GLY A 86 7.04 4.09 -8.32
CA GLY A 86 5.89 4.30 -7.46
C GLY A 86 4.69 3.45 -7.84
N PHE A 87 3.56 3.71 -7.18
CA PHE A 87 2.35 2.91 -7.30
C PHE A 87 1.16 3.78 -7.67
N VAL A 88 0.24 3.22 -8.45
CA VAL A 88 -1.09 3.81 -8.66
C VAL A 88 -2.08 3.12 -7.73
N LEU A 89 -2.80 3.92 -6.94
CA LEU A 89 -3.78 3.43 -5.99
C LEU A 89 -5.19 3.64 -6.51
N ILE A 90 -5.96 2.56 -6.56
CA ILE A 90 -7.39 2.60 -6.80
C ILE A 90 -8.07 2.36 -5.47
N ILE A 91 -8.82 3.36 -4.98
CA ILE A 91 -9.56 3.27 -3.73
C ILE A 91 -11.06 3.30 -4.08
N ASP A 92 -11.69 2.13 -4.01
CA ASP A 92 -13.14 1.98 -4.16
C ASP A 92 -13.79 1.98 -2.76
N ARG A 93 -14.52 3.05 -2.45
CA ARG A 93 -15.25 3.26 -1.18
C ARG A 93 -16.66 3.78 -1.45
N ARG A 94 -17.30 3.30 -2.52
CA ARG A 94 -18.61 3.81 -2.98
C ARG A 94 -19.70 3.70 -1.93
N SER A 95 -19.67 2.68 -1.06
CA SER A 95 -20.67 2.48 0.00
C SER A 95 -20.25 3.02 1.37
N ASP A 96 -19.10 3.69 1.48
CA ASP A 96 -18.51 4.10 2.76
C ASP A 96 -18.44 5.63 2.93
N ARG A 97 -18.09 6.08 4.14
CA ARG A 97 -17.87 7.49 4.49
C ARG A 97 -16.49 7.95 4.03
N TRP A 98 -16.36 9.26 3.79
CA TRP A 98 -15.07 9.92 3.49
C TRP A 98 -13.96 9.60 4.51
N MET A 99 -14.32 9.31 5.77
CA MET A 99 -13.36 8.88 6.79
C MET A 99 -12.63 7.58 6.41
N ALA A 100 -13.27 6.64 5.72
CA ALA A 100 -12.62 5.40 5.28
C ALA A 100 -11.60 5.66 4.16
N VAL A 101 -11.86 6.62 3.27
CA VAL A 101 -10.87 7.07 2.27
C VAL A 101 -9.68 7.71 2.97
N LYS A 102 -9.93 8.60 3.94
CA LYS A 102 -8.88 9.22 4.75
C LYS A 102 -8.06 8.20 5.51
N ALA A 103 -8.68 7.16 6.06
CA ALA A 103 -7.96 6.10 6.75
C ALA A 103 -6.93 5.45 5.82
N VAL A 104 -7.33 5.04 4.61
CA VAL A 104 -6.41 4.47 3.61
C VAL A 104 -5.26 5.43 3.28
N LEU A 105 -5.57 6.71 3.07
CA LEU A 105 -4.55 7.71 2.70
C LEU A 105 -3.64 8.14 3.87
N SER A 106 -4.15 8.15 5.10
CA SER A 106 -3.41 8.57 6.31
C SER A 106 -2.22 7.67 6.64
N TYR A 107 -2.14 6.51 5.99
CA TYR A 107 -1.04 5.58 6.13
C TYR A 107 -0.03 5.68 4.97
N ILE A 108 -0.18 6.69 4.09
CA ILE A 108 0.68 7.02 2.95
C ILE A 108 1.34 8.39 3.14
N GLU A 109 0.83 9.21 4.08
CA GLU A 109 1.40 10.50 4.48
C GLU A 109 2.70 10.35 5.28
#